data_AF-A0A8W8KTA3-F1
#
_entry.id   AF-A0A8W8KTA3-F1
#
_cell.length_a   1.000
_cell.length_b   1.000
_cell.length_c   1.000
_cell.angle_alpha   90.00
_cell.angle_beta   90.00
_cell.angle_gamma   90.00
#
_symmetry.space_group_name_H-M   'P 1'
#
loop_
_entity.id
_entity.type
_entity.pdbx_description
1 polymer ?
#
loop_
_entity_poly.entity_id
_entity_poly.type
_entity_poly.pdbx_seq_one_letter_code
_entity_poly.pdbx_strand_id
1 'polypeptide(L)'
;MKRKLEGVDSSPQTSDAENSCSSVITNSSSDVPLDSLQNLSSKRKKTKTKKSVKFTGVTVFYFPRIQGFTCIPSEGGSTLGMSDKHLYSKDFSLQEHFVEQKRIHKLYLEEQRRQGKIIPEFLMEDSEEDEDSDFDDSDEYCFLQPLTVRQRRITLRQSGVKKIDSTEKDYCKKVRNSREFCGCDCNIFCDPDSCACSLAGINCQVDRQSFPCGCSKEGCGNINGRIEFNPLRVKTHFIHTKMRLELERHDTDIPIKVDHSCSKETPDNSL
;
A
#
# COMPACT_ATOMS: atom_id res chain seq x y z
N MET A 1 6.43 -33.27 35.55
CA MET A 1 7.65 -32.75 36.20
C MET A 1 7.53 -31.24 36.31
N LYS A 2 7.27 -30.74 37.52
CA LYS A 2 7.11 -29.31 37.82
C LYS A 2 8.51 -28.70 37.97
N ARG A 3 8.80 -27.58 37.30
CA ARG A 3 9.98 -26.75 37.60
C ARG A 3 9.53 -25.34 37.93
N LYS A 4 9.86 -24.96 39.16
CA LYS A 4 9.74 -23.66 39.82
C LYS A 4 11.02 -22.87 39.49
N LEU A 5 10.89 -21.60 39.13
CA LEU A 5 11.99 -20.64 39.03
C LEU A 5 11.49 -19.31 39.61
N GLU A 6 12.05 -18.93 40.76
CA GLU A 6 12.20 -17.54 41.22
C GLU A 6 13.34 -16.93 40.35
N GLY A 7 13.40 -15.66 39.95
CA GLY A 7 12.98 -14.41 40.59
C GLY A 7 14.25 -13.54 40.67
N VAL A 8 14.55 -12.73 39.64
CA VAL A 8 15.57 -11.68 39.70
C VAL A 8 15.08 -10.46 38.90
N ASP A 9 15.03 -9.35 39.61
CA ASP A 9 14.56 -8.01 39.25
C ASP A 9 15.65 -7.23 38.48
N SER A 10 15.27 -6.54 37.41
CA SER A 10 16.08 -5.55 36.69
C SER A 10 15.17 -4.72 35.78
N SER A 11 14.72 -3.57 36.31
CA SER A 11 13.97 -2.54 35.60
C SER A 11 14.84 -1.79 34.58
N PRO A 12 14.27 -1.38 33.44
CA PRO A 12 14.59 -0.07 32.87
C PRO A 12 13.32 0.76 32.66
N GLN A 13 13.36 1.99 33.17
CA GLN A 13 12.36 3.04 32.99
C GLN A 13 12.14 3.35 31.49
N THR A 14 10.88 3.37 31.06
CA THR A 14 10.47 4.03 29.81
C THR A 14 9.30 4.95 30.11
N SER A 15 9.48 6.21 29.76
CA SER A 15 8.53 7.31 29.89
C SER A 15 7.29 7.11 29.03
N ASP A 16 6.13 7.24 29.66
CA ASP A 16 4.80 7.22 29.04
C ASP A 16 4.60 8.43 28.12
N ALA A 17 4.36 8.17 26.84
CA ALA A 17 3.77 9.12 25.91
C ALA A 17 2.46 8.52 25.41
N GLU A 18 1.36 8.94 26.04
CA GLU A 18 0.02 8.57 25.63
C GLU A 18 -0.28 9.11 24.23
N ASN A 19 -0.38 8.21 23.26
CA ASN A 19 -0.80 8.55 21.91
C ASN A 19 -2.13 7.83 21.61
N SER A 20 -3.21 8.41 22.12
CA SER A 20 -4.58 7.99 21.84
C SER A 20 -4.98 8.45 20.44
N CYS A 21 -5.11 7.52 19.50
CA CYS A 21 -5.69 7.78 18.17
C CYS A 21 -6.77 6.73 17.83
N SER A 22 -7.89 6.78 18.54
CA SER A 22 -9.10 6.02 18.18
C SER A 22 -9.89 6.78 17.10
N SER A 23 -9.55 6.55 15.83
CA SER A 23 -10.36 7.03 14.70
C SER A 23 -11.38 5.94 14.30
N VAL A 24 -12.45 5.81 15.06
CA VAL A 24 -13.65 5.07 14.65
C VAL A 24 -14.36 5.84 13.54
N ILE A 25 -14.29 5.35 12.31
CA ILE A 25 -15.15 5.82 11.21
C ILE A 25 -16.45 5.04 11.27
N THR A 26 -17.45 5.59 11.96
CA THR A 26 -18.83 5.09 11.92
C THR A 26 -19.55 5.77 10.74
N ASN A 27 -19.72 5.05 9.64
CA ASN A 27 -20.62 5.45 8.56
C ASN A 27 -22.04 5.00 8.92
N SER A 28 -22.81 5.86 9.58
CA SER A 28 -24.25 5.67 9.79
C SER A 28 -25.03 6.44 8.73
N SER A 29 -25.74 5.69 7.89
CA SER A 29 -26.76 6.15 6.95
C SER A 29 -28.01 6.54 7.73
N SER A 30 -28.54 7.76 7.56
CA SER A 30 -29.94 8.10 7.86
C SER A 30 -30.34 9.41 7.16
N ASP A 31 -31.57 9.42 6.69
CA ASP A 31 -32.27 10.41 5.87
C ASP A 31 -32.27 11.86 6.43
N VAL A 32 -32.23 12.84 5.53
CA VAL A 32 -32.45 14.27 5.83
C VAL A 32 -33.77 14.74 5.21
N PRO A 33 -34.74 15.23 6.01
CA PRO A 33 -35.90 15.93 5.47
C PRO A 33 -35.55 17.36 5.05
N LEU A 34 -36.13 17.76 3.93
CA LEU A 34 -36.10 19.08 3.32
C LEU A 34 -36.96 20.07 4.14
N ASP A 35 -36.35 21.08 4.76
CA ASP A 35 -36.98 22.42 4.87
C ASP A 35 -35.99 23.55 5.28
N SER A 36 -36.26 24.74 4.73
CA SER A 36 -35.98 26.07 5.28
C SER A 36 -34.63 26.73 5.00
N LEU A 37 -34.56 27.32 3.81
CA LEU A 37 -33.82 28.56 3.52
C LEU A 37 -34.35 29.70 4.41
N GLN A 38 -33.51 30.29 5.28
CA GLN A 38 -33.41 31.73 5.56
C GLN A 38 -32.50 32.00 6.77
N ASN A 39 -31.29 32.50 6.52
CA ASN A 39 -30.76 33.72 7.17
C ASN A 39 -29.31 33.97 6.75
N LEU A 40 -29.14 34.84 5.75
CA LEU A 40 -27.89 35.55 5.53
C LEU A 40 -27.81 36.70 6.53
N SER A 41 -26.92 36.60 7.51
CA SER A 41 -26.41 37.77 8.22
C SER A 41 -24.93 37.60 8.55
N SER A 42 -24.12 38.24 7.72
CA SER A 42 -22.86 38.94 8.02
C SER A 42 -22.11 38.54 9.28
N LYS A 43 -21.50 37.35 9.28
CA LYS A 43 -20.25 37.12 10.02
C LYS A 43 -19.13 36.94 9.00
N ARG A 44 -18.26 37.94 8.89
CA ARG A 44 -17.01 37.91 8.12
C ARG A 44 -16.17 36.74 8.65
N LYS A 45 -16.37 35.54 8.08
CA LYS A 45 -15.59 34.35 8.38
C LYS A 45 -14.17 34.67 7.97
N LYS A 46 -13.29 34.97 8.94
CA LYS A 46 -11.84 34.93 8.73
C LYS A 46 -11.56 33.57 8.09
N THR A 47 -11.21 33.57 6.81
CA THR A 47 -10.85 32.36 6.08
C THR A 47 -9.63 31.82 6.82
N LYS A 48 -9.81 30.77 7.63
CA LYS A 48 -8.68 30.07 8.21
C LYS A 48 -7.89 29.56 7.00
N THR A 49 -6.73 30.17 6.73
CA THR A 49 -5.82 29.66 5.70
C THR A 49 -5.56 28.21 6.08
N LYS A 50 -6.00 27.29 5.23
CA LYS A 50 -5.78 25.86 5.45
C LYS A 50 -4.27 25.68 5.47
N LYS A 51 -3.70 25.40 6.64
CA LYS A 51 -2.29 25.04 6.77
C LYS A 51 -2.09 23.81 5.89
N SER A 52 -1.27 23.93 4.86
CA SER A 52 -0.99 22.86 3.91
C SER A 52 0.47 22.45 4.05
N VAL A 53 0.71 21.14 4.08
CA VAL A 53 2.07 20.58 4.10
C VAL A 53 2.65 20.70 2.70
N LYS A 54 3.82 21.30 2.58
CA LYS A 54 4.59 21.39 1.33
C LYS A 54 5.85 20.55 1.47
N PHE A 55 6.06 19.67 0.51
CA PHE A 55 7.31 18.93 0.38
C PHE A 55 8.28 19.72 -0.50
N THR A 56 9.57 19.66 -0.20
CA THR A 56 10.59 20.47 -0.87
C THR A 56 11.71 19.65 -1.50
N GLY A 57 12.01 18.47 -0.95
CA GLY A 57 13.05 17.57 -1.46
C GLY A 57 12.86 16.14 -1.00
N VAL A 58 13.69 15.25 -1.55
CA VAL A 58 13.69 13.81 -1.31
C VAL A 58 15.12 13.36 -1.02
N THR A 59 15.33 12.72 0.13
CA THR A 59 16.58 12.04 0.45
C THR A 59 16.41 10.54 0.21
N VAL A 60 17.25 9.96 -0.65
CA VAL A 60 17.23 8.53 -0.99
C VAL A 60 18.44 7.85 -0.37
N PHE A 61 18.22 6.75 0.35
CA PHE A 61 19.27 5.93 0.95
C PHE A 61 19.37 4.58 0.22
N TYR A 62 20.59 4.20 -0.18
CA TYR A 62 20.85 2.97 -0.95
C TYR A 62 21.48 1.91 -0.05
N PHE A 63 20.74 0.82 0.17
CA PHE A 63 21.17 -0.31 0.98
C PHE A 63 21.51 -1.52 0.11
N PRO A 64 22.60 -2.25 0.40
CA PRO A 64 22.90 -3.47 -0.31
C PRO A 64 21.89 -4.54 0.09
N ARG A 65 21.50 -5.37 -0.88
CA ARG A 65 20.58 -6.48 -0.61
C ARG A 65 21.29 -7.60 0.14
N ILE A 66 20.62 -8.11 1.15
CA ILE A 66 21.06 -9.27 1.94
C ILE A 66 19.91 -10.28 2.02
N GLN A 67 20.18 -11.50 2.50
CA GLN A 67 19.10 -12.39 2.90
C GLN A 67 18.47 -11.84 4.19
N GLY A 68 17.16 -11.60 4.15
CA GLY A 68 16.37 -11.16 5.30
C GLY A 68 15.86 -12.33 6.13
N PHE A 69 15.51 -12.07 7.39
CA PHE A 69 14.94 -13.05 8.32
C PHE A 69 13.72 -12.51 9.08
N THR A 70 13.33 -11.26 8.81
CA THR A 70 12.26 -10.53 9.50
C THR A 70 10.92 -10.59 8.76
N CYS A 71 10.94 -10.87 7.45
CA CYS A 71 9.73 -11.00 6.65
C CYS A 71 9.44 -12.47 6.34
N ILE A 72 8.16 -12.81 6.17
CA ILE A 72 7.71 -14.16 5.83
C ILE A 72 7.06 -14.09 4.45
N PRO A 73 7.70 -14.62 3.38
CA PRO A 73 7.09 -14.68 2.07
C PRO A 73 5.93 -15.68 2.07
N SER A 74 4.96 -15.49 1.16
CA SER A 74 3.81 -16.40 1.02
C SER A 74 4.23 -17.85 0.77
N GLU A 75 5.37 -18.05 0.11
CA GLU A 75 5.95 -19.35 -0.19
C GLU A 75 7.47 -19.40 0.01
N GLY A 76 7.98 -20.57 0.40
CA GLY A 76 9.40 -20.86 0.50
C GLY A 76 10.15 -20.02 1.56
N GLY A 77 11.39 -19.65 1.23
CA GLY A 77 12.27 -18.77 2.01
C GLY A 77 13.10 -17.91 1.06
N SER A 78 14.36 -17.63 1.42
CA SER A 78 15.25 -16.73 0.66
C SER A 78 14.67 -15.32 0.58
N THR A 79 14.26 -14.79 1.73
CA THR A 79 13.65 -13.46 1.82
C THR A 79 14.65 -12.38 1.42
N LEU A 80 14.19 -11.38 0.68
CA LEU A 80 15.00 -10.22 0.32
C LEU A 80 15.03 -9.24 1.49
N GLY A 81 16.22 -8.95 2.00
CA GLY A 81 16.48 -7.98 3.05
C GLY A 81 17.38 -6.84 2.57
N MET A 82 17.58 -5.87 3.45
CA MET A 82 18.53 -4.75 3.30
C MET A 82 19.50 -4.80 4.46
N SER A 83 20.75 -4.38 4.24
CA SER A 83 21.71 -4.24 5.34
C SER A 83 21.24 -3.22 6.37
N ASP A 84 21.80 -3.31 7.57
CA ASP A 84 21.68 -2.34 8.65
C ASP A 84 22.21 -0.93 8.26
N LYS A 85 23.22 -0.86 7.39
CA LYS A 85 23.87 0.38 6.94
C LYS A 85 23.70 0.58 5.44
N HIS A 86 23.41 1.82 5.04
CA HIS A 86 23.43 2.23 3.63
C HIS A 86 24.88 2.40 3.16
N LEU A 87 25.15 2.17 1.86
CA LEU A 87 26.45 2.52 1.28
C LEU A 87 26.52 4.01 0.91
N TYR A 88 25.39 4.56 0.49
CA TYR A 88 25.32 5.87 -0.13
C TYR A 88 23.94 6.48 0.07
N SER A 89 23.87 7.81 0.10
CA SER A 89 22.65 8.59 0.14
C SER A 89 22.72 9.75 -0.84
N LYS A 90 21.58 10.15 -1.39
CA LYS A 90 21.50 11.26 -2.33
C LYS A 90 20.26 12.11 -2.07
N ASP A 91 20.44 13.42 -2.10
CA ASP A 91 19.36 14.39 -2.04
C ASP A 91 18.93 14.81 -3.45
N PHE A 92 17.62 14.97 -3.62
CA PHE A 92 16.98 15.38 -4.86
C PHE A 92 15.94 16.47 -4.56
N SER A 93 15.75 17.39 -5.50
CA SER A 93 14.48 18.12 -5.58
C SER A 93 13.34 17.19 -5.98
N LEU A 94 12.08 17.60 -5.78
CA LEU A 94 10.92 16.83 -6.20
C LEU A 94 10.95 16.52 -7.71
N GLN A 95 11.35 17.50 -8.53
CA GLN A 95 11.39 17.35 -9.99
C GLN A 95 12.49 16.38 -10.43
N GLU A 96 13.69 16.50 -9.86
CA GLU A 96 14.79 15.59 -10.18
C GLU A 96 14.47 14.14 -9.77
N HIS A 97 13.87 13.95 -8.59
CA HIS A 97 13.47 12.63 -8.14
C HIS A 97 12.40 12.02 -9.07
N PHE A 98 11.44 12.81 -9.53
CA PHE A 98 10.43 12.34 -10.49
C PHE A 98 11.05 11.83 -11.80
N VAL A 99 11.99 12.60 -12.37
CA VAL A 99 12.72 12.19 -13.58
C VAL A 99 13.54 10.93 -13.33
N GLU A 100 14.21 10.83 -12.18
CA GLU A 100 15.01 9.67 -11.81
C GLU A 100 14.14 8.40 -11.62
N GLN A 101 12.98 8.52 -10.98
CA GLN A 101 12.03 7.40 -10.84
C GLN A 101 11.52 6.91 -12.20
N LYS A 102 11.16 7.84 -13.11
CA LYS A 102 10.78 7.48 -14.49
C LYS A 102 11.91 6.74 -15.22
N ARG A 103 13.16 7.20 -15.06
CA ARG A 103 14.34 6.55 -15.66
C ARG A 103 14.56 5.14 -15.10
N ILE A 104 14.49 4.97 -13.78
CA ILE A 104 14.64 3.66 -13.11
C ILE A 104 13.52 2.71 -13.56
N HIS A 105 12.28 3.19 -13.64
CA HIS A 105 11.14 2.41 -14.08
C HIS A 105 11.30 1.91 -15.52
N LYS A 106 11.70 2.79 -16.44
CA LYS A 106 11.98 2.42 -17.83
C LYS A 106 13.03 1.30 -17.94
N LEU A 107 14.14 1.43 -17.21
CA LEU A 107 15.19 0.39 -17.18
C LEU A 107 14.69 -0.94 -16.60
N TYR A 108 13.83 -0.88 -15.58
CA TYR A 108 13.22 -2.08 -15.02
C TYR A 108 12.36 -2.81 -16.05
N LEU A 109 11.51 -2.09 -16.80
CA LEU A 109 10.68 -2.69 -17.85
C LEU A 109 11.51 -3.31 -18.97
N GLU A 110 12.57 -2.62 -19.42
CA GLU A 110 13.52 -3.15 -20.41
C GLU A 110 14.17 -4.47 -19.94
N GLU A 111 14.55 -4.56 -18.66
CA GLU A 111 15.11 -5.77 -18.08
C GLU A 111 14.09 -6.92 -18.03
N GLN A 112 12.82 -6.63 -17.70
CA GLN A 112 11.76 -7.63 -17.65
C GLN A 112 11.44 -8.19 -19.04
N ARG A 113 11.41 -7.32 -20.07
CA ARG A 113 11.28 -7.73 -21.47
C ARG A 113 12.43 -8.66 -21.88
N ARG A 114 13.68 -8.30 -21.53
CA ARG A 114 14.86 -9.14 -21.80
C ARG A 114 14.79 -10.51 -21.12
N GLN A 115 14.19 -10.59 -19.93
CA GLN A 115 14.01 -11.84 -19.19
C GLN A 115 12.80 -12.66 -19.66
N GLY A 116 12.05 -12.21 -20.67
CA GLY A 116 10.88 -12.90 -21.22
C GLY A 116 9.71 -13.03 -20.23
N LYS A 117 9.64 -12.14 -19.23
CA LYS A 117 8.57 -12.11 -18.21
C LYS A 117 7.41 -11.20 -18.59
N ILE A 118 7.66 -10.27 -19.50
CA ILE A 118 6.64 -9.54 -20.25
C ILE A 118 6.50 -10.31 -21.56
N ILE A 119 5.34 -10.91 -21.78
CA ILE A 119 5.02 -11.56 -23.06
C ILE A 119 4.77 -10.42 -24.05
N PRO A 120 5.49 -10.34 -25.18
CA PRO A 120 5.15 -9.40 -26.24
C PRO A 120 3.73 -9.70 -26.75
N GLU A 121 2.93 -8.65 -26.88
CA GLU A 121 1.53 -8.65 -27.34
C GLU A 121 1.29 -9.48 -28.61
N PHE A 122 2.31 -9.62 -29.47
CA PHE A 122 2.30 -10.44 -30.70
C PHE A 122 1.93 -11.92 -30.54
N LEU A 123 1.91 -12.49 -29.32
CA LEU A 123 1.46 -13.87 -29.08
C LEU A 123 -0.02 -13.98 -28.64
N MET A 124 -0.75 -12.86 -28.54
CA MET A 124 -2.20 -12.84 -28.29
C MET A 124 -3.02 -12.41 -29.53
N GLU A 125 -2.37 -12.29 -30.69
CA GLU A 125 -3.00 -11.97 -31.98
C GLU A 125 -3.45 -13.28 -32.67
N ASP A 126 -4.53 -13.88 -32.15
CA ASP A 126 -5.39 -14.81 -32.94
C ASP A 126 -6.86 -14.63 -32.53
N SER A 127 -7.27 -13.38 -32.34
CA SER A 127 -8.66 -12.98 -32.15
C SER A 127 -8.82 -11.62 -32.82
N GLU A 128 -9.43 -11.67 -34.00
CA GLU A 128 -9.52 -10.58 -34.96
C GLU A 128 -10.37 -9.40 -34.43
N GLU A 129 -10.03 -8.21 -34.95
CA GLU A 129 -10.82 -6.96 -35.05
C GLU A 129 -10.61 -5.84 -34.00
N ASP A 130 -10.01 -4.76 -34.52
CA ASP A 130 -10.28 -3.33 -34.33
C ASP A 130 -9.29 -2.42 -33.55
N GLU A 131 -9.00 -1.32 -34.24
CA GLU A 131 -7.89 -0.38 -34.18
C GLU A 131 -7.96 0.66 -33.03
N ASP A 132 -6.79 1.25 -32.74
CA ASP A 132 -6.54 2.48 -32.00
C ASP A 132 -6.82 2.49 -30.48
N SER A 133 -5.93 1.85 -29.72
CA SER A 133 -5.58 2.34 -28.39
C SER A 133 -4.07 2.34 -28.17
N ASP A 134 -3.47 3.53 -28.08
CA ASP A 134 -2.14 3.75 -27.47
C ASP A 134 -2.20 3.44 -25.96
N PHE A 135 -2.54 2.21 -25.62
CA PHE A 135 -2.74 1.76 -24.24
C PHE A 135 -1.58 0.85 -23.82
N ASP A 136 -0.39 1.44 -23.71
CA ASP A 136 0.83 0.83 -23.15
C ASP A 136 0.73 0.66 -21.62
N ASP A 137 -0.36 0.07 -21.13
CA ASP A 137 -0.75 0.01 -19.71
C ASP A 137 -0.78 -1.42 -19.16
N SER A 138 -0.45 -2.42 -20.00
CA SER A 138 -0.23 -3.80 -19.55
C SER A 138 1.12 -3.95 -18.81
N ASP A 139 2.13 -3.15 -19.17
CA ASP A 139 3.49 -3.22 -18.63
C ASP A 139 3.62 -2.67 -17.19
N GLU A 140 2.75 -1.74 -16.77
CA GLU A 140 2.84 -1.12 -15.43
C GLU A 140 2.49 -2.12 -14.29
N TYR A 141 1.77 -3.20 -14.60
CA TYR A 141 1.31 -4.19 -13.61
C TYR A 141 2.23 -5.37 -13.37
N CYS A 142 3.26 -5.56 -14.20
CA CYS A 142 4.28 -6.59 -13.97
C CYS A 142 5.11 -6.31 -12.70
N PHE A 143 5.13 -5.06 -12.21
CA PHE A 143 5.92 -4.64 -11.04
C PHE A 143 5.34 -5.12 -9.69
N LEU A 144 4.04 -5.38 -9.58
CA LEU A 144 3.38 -5.71 -8.29
C LEU A 144 3.22 -7.20 -8.03
N GLN A 145 3.72 -8.06 -8.92
CA GLN A 145 3.62 -9.50 -8.73
C GLN A 145 4.58 -9.97 -7.63
N PRO A 146 4.13 -10.85 -6.72
CA PRO A 146 5.00 -11.46 -5.73
C PRO A 146 6.19 -12.14 -6.40
N LEU A 147 7.41 -11.82 -5.96
CA LEU A 147 8.61 -12.46 -6.48
C LEU A 147 8.64 -13.93 -6.10
N THR A 148 8.81 -14.83 -7.06
CA THR A 148 8.94 -16.27 -6.81
C THR A 148 10.21 -16.59 -6.03
N VAL A 149 10.27 -17.76 -5.39
CA VAL A 149 11.49 -18.24 -4.69
C VAL A 149 12.72 -18.18 -5.61
N ARG A 150 12.57 -18.55 -6.88
CA ARG A 150 13.65 -18.52 -7.87
C ARG A 150 14.14 -17.10 -8.12
N GLN A 151 13.22 -16.16 -8.35
CA GLN A 151 13.56 -14.76 -8.58
C GLN A 151 14.29 -14.17 -7.37
N ARG A 152 13.80 -14.41 -6.15
CA ARG A 152 14.47 -13.92 -4.93
C ARG A 152 15.90 -14.45 -4.80
N ARG A 153 16.14 -15.74 -5.06
CA ARG A 153 17.49 -16.31 -5.04
C ARG A 153 18.42 -15.72 -6.10
N ILE A 154 17.91 -15.41 -7.30
CA ILE A 154 18.67 -14.74 -8.35
C ILE A 154 19.07 -13.33 -7.89
N THR A 155 18.11 -12.55 -7.38
CA THR A 155 18.37 -11.19 -6.87
C THR A 155 19.41 -11.19 -5.75
N LEU A 156 19.33 -12.12 -4.80
CA LEU A 156 20.34 -12.27 -3.74
C LEU A 156 21.73 -12.54 -4.30
N ARG A 157 21.85 -13.49 -5.24
CA ARG A 157 23.13 -13.84 -5.87
C ARG A 157 23.73 -12.69 -6.68
N GLN A 158 22.89 -11.99 -7.47
CA GLN A 158 23.30 -10.80 -8.22
C GLN A 158 23.78 -9.68 -7.32
N SER A 159 23.25 -9.62 -6.09
CA SER A 159 23.66 -8.65 -5.07
C SER A 159 24.89 -9.10 -4.26
N GLY A 160 25.56 -10.18 -4.66
CA GLY A 160 26.78 -10.67 -4.02
C GLY A 160 26.58 -11.67 -2.88
N VAL A 161 25.33 -12.09 -2.59
CA VAL A 161 25.05 -13.13 -1.58
C VAL A 161 25.42 -14.50 -2.15
N LYS A 162 26.65 -14.95 -1.85
CA LYS A 162 27.20 -16.22 -2.35
C LYS A 162 26.51 -17.44 -1.75
N LYS A 163 26.26 -17.42 -0.44
CA LYS A 163 25.65 -18.51 0.31
C LYS A 163 24.29 -18.07 0.87
N ILE A 164 23.24 -18.61 0.30
CA ILE A 164 21.86 -18.42 0.78
C ILE A 164 21.58 -19.51 1.81
N ASP A 165 21.19 -19.10 3.01
CA ASP A 165 20.80 -19.99 4.09
C ASP A 165 19.49 -20.70 3.74
N SER A 166 19.53 -22.03 3.70
CA SER A 166 18.37 -22.88 3.40
C SER A 166 17.48 -23.12 4.61
N THR A 167 17.97 -22.93 5.84
CA THR A 167 17.22 -23.18 7.08
C THR A 167 16.08 -22.18 7.29
N GLU A 168 16.24 -20.97 6.75
CA GLU A 168 15.21 -19.92 6.79
C GLU A 168 13.87 -20.43 6.22
N LYS A 169 13.90 -21.23 5.15
CA LYS A 169 12.70 -21.81 4.54
C LYS A 169 11.86 -22.59 5.55
N ASP A 170 12.50 -23.32 6.46
CA ASP A 170 11.81 -24.12 7.46
C ASP A 170 11.22 -23.23 8.56
N TYR A 171 11.92 -22.16 8.95
CA TYR A 171 11.37 -21.15 9.85
C TYR A 171 10.13 -20.46 9.23
N CYS A 172 10.23 -19.99 7.98
CA CYS A 172 9.10 -19.40 7.27
C CYS A 172 7.92 -20.37 7.14
N LYS A 173 8.18 -21.66 6.91
CA LYS A 173 7.14 -22.70 6.92
C LYS A 173 6.46 -22.82 8.30
N LYS A 174 7.23 -22.87 9.39
CA LYS A 174 6.68 -22.93 10.75
C LYS A 174 5.80 -21.72 11.05
N VAL A 175 6.24 -20.51 10.68
CA VAL A 175 5.44 -19.29 10.91
C VAL A 175 4.15 -19.29 10.09
N ARG A 176 4.20 -19.69 8.81
CA ARG A 176 3.00 -19.82 7.98
C ARG A 176 2.01 -20.82 8.58
N ASN A 177 2.48 -22.02 8.95
CA ASN A 177 1.64 -23.02 9.60
C ASN A 177 1.05 -22.52 10.93
N SER A 178 1.84 -21.79 11.72
CA SER A 178 1.34 -21.20 12.97
C SER A 178 0.24 -20.16 12.71
N ARG A 179 0.33 -19.41 11.61
CA ARG A 179 -0.69 -18.42 11.21
C ARG A 179 -1.94 -19.06 10.61
N GLU A 180 -1.90 -20.34 10.25
CA GLU A 180 -3.11 -21.09 9.87
C GLU A 180 -4.00 -21.39 11.07
N PHE A 181 -3.46 -21.30 12.29
CA PHE A 181 -4.20 -21.47 13.53
C PHE A 181 -4.40 -20.13 14.23
N CYS A 182 -5.34 -19.33 13.74
CA CYS A 182 -5.74 -18.06 14.35
C CYS A 182 -7.24 -17.81 14.15
N GLY A 183 -7.82 -16.91 14.94
CA GLY A 183 -9.26 -16.67 14.96
C GLY A 183 -10.00 -17.54 15.99
N CYS A 184 -11.33 -17.57 15.89
CA CYS A 184 -12.16 -18.44 16.73
C CYS A 184 -12.48 -19.77 16.02
N ASP A 185 -12.48 -20.85 16.79
CA ASP A 185 -12.89 -22.20 16.33
C ASP A 185 -14.42 -22.40 16.29
N CYS A 186 -15.18 -21.32 16.47
CA CYS A 186 -16.64 -21.33 16.42
C CYS A 186 -17.14 -21.79 15.03
N ASN A 187 -18.06 -22.74 15.01
CA ASN A 187 -18.66 -23.23 13.77
C ASN A 187 -20.05 -22.63 13.56
N ILE A 188 -20.20 -21.77 12.56
CA ILE A 188 -21.44 -21.04 12.20
C ILE A 188 -21.83 -20.00 13.26
N PHE A 189 -21.92 -20.35 14.54
CA PHE A 189 -22.38 -19.47 15.62
C PHE A 189 -21.25 -19.11 16.61
N CYS A 190 -21.17 -17.82 16.98
CA CYS A 190 -20.30 -17.35 18.08
C CYS A 190 -21.15 -16.98 19.28
N ASP A 191 -20.83 -17.57 20.44
CA ASP A 191 -21.35 -17.13 21.73
C ASP A 191 -20.41 -16.05 22.33
N PRO A 192 -20.94 -14.90 22.79
CA PRO A 192 -20.13 -13.82 23.39
C PRO A 192 -19.20 -14.27 24.52
N ASP A 193 -19.62 -15.25 25.33
CA ASP A 193 -18.96 -15.65 26.57
C ASP A 193 -17.98 -16.82 26.37
N SER A 194 -17.95 -17.44 25.18
CA SER A 194 -17.04 -18.55 24.88
C SER A 194 -16.21 -18.38 23.61
N CYS A 195 -16.61 -17.50 22.69
CA CYS A 195 -15.85 -17.23 21.49
C CYS A 195 -14.49 -16.58 21.83
N ALA A 196 -13.39 -17.19 21.38
CA ALA A 196 -12.04 -16.69 21.64
C ALA A 196 -11.82 -15.24 21.20
N CYS A 197 -12.38 -14.82 20.07
CA CYS A 197 -12.29 -13.44 19.58
C CYS A 197 -13.10 -12.47 20.46
N SER A 198 -14.29 -12.87 20.91
CA SER A 198 -15.15 -12.07 21.79
C SER A 198 -14.48 -11.85 23.15
N LEU A 199 -13.98 -12.94 23.75
CA LEU A 199 -13.23 -12.91 25.02
C LEU A 199 -11.95 -12.08 24.92
N ALA A 200 -11.31 -12.07 23.75
CA ALA A 200 -10.13 -11.24 23.49
C ALA A 200 -10.46 -9.77 23.17
N GLY A 201 -11.74 -9.40 23.08
CA GLY A 201 -12.14 -8.02 22.80
C GLY A 201 -11.85 -7.56 21.37
N ILE A 202 -11.82 -8.48 20.40
CA ILE A 202 -11.50 -8.18 18.99
C ILE A 202 -12.60 -8.66 18.05
N ASN A 203 -12.67 -8.07 16.86
CA ASN A 203 -13.57 -8.52 15.80
C ASN A 203 -13.25 -9.95 15.35
N CYS A 204 -14.28 -10.73 15.02
CA CYS A 204 -14.10 -11.95 14.23
C CYS A 204 -13.70 -11.55 12.80
N GLN A 205 -12.55 -12.00 12.33
CA GLN A 205 -12.06 -11.76 10.97
C GLN A 205 -12.26 -13.01 10.11
N VAL A 206 -12.83 -12.84 8.92
CA VAL A 206 -13.01 -13.89 7.92
C VAL A 206 -12.44 -13.42 6.58
N ASP A 207 -11.28 -13.95 6.21
CA ASP A 207 -10.60 -13.62 4.95
C ASP A 207 -11.04 -14.51 3.80
N ARG A 208 -11.29 -15.80 4.11
CA ARG A 208 -11.82 -16.81 3.21
C ARG A 208 -12.72 -17.75 4.01
N GLN A 209 -13.43 -18.65 3.34
CA GLN A 209 -14.35 -19.56 4.00
C GLN A 209 -13.68 -20.25 5.20
N SER A 210 -14.25 -20.03 6.38
CA SER A 210 -13.82 -20.58 7.66
C SER A 210 -12.37 -20.28 8.07
N PHE A 211 -11.81 -19.12 7.67
CA PHE A 211 -10.48 -18.69 8.08
C PHE A 211 -10.35 -17.16 8.07
N PRO A 212 -9.75 -16.51 9.08
CA PRO A 212 -9.35 -17.07 10.38
C PRO A 212 -10.51 -17.61 11.23
N CYS A 213 -11.70 -17.01 11.15
CA CYS A 213 -12.85 -17.44 11.94
C CYS A 213 -13.82 -18.33 11.14
N GLY A 214 -14.36 -19.37 11.80
CA GLY A 214 -15.36 -20.30 11.25
C GLY A 214 -16.82 -19.83 11.31
N CYS A 215 -17.10 -18.71 11.98
CA CYS A 215 -18.46 -18.22 12.18
C CYS A 215 -19.07 -17.59 10.92
N SER A 216 -20.37 -17.80 10.72
CA SER A 216 -21.13 -17.18 9.62
C SER A 216 -21.43 -15.71 9.93
N LYS A 217 -21.85 -14.98 8.90
CA LYS A 217 -22.22 -13.57 9.04
C LYS A 217 -23.45 -13.39 9.94
N GLU A 218 -24.41 -14.29 9.80
CA GLU A 218 -25.70 -14.26 10.50
C GLU A 218 -25.61 -14.86 11.91
N GLY A 219 -24.68 -15.80 12.13
CA GLY A 219 -24.53 -16.50 13.41
C GLY A 219 -23.48 -15.92 14.36
N CYS A 220 -22.71 -14.93 13.94
CA CYS A 220 -21.64 -14.40 14.78
C CYS A 220 -22.19 -13.45 15.86
N GLY A 221 -22.38 -13.96 17.08
CA GLY A 221 -22.73 -13.16 18.27
C GLY A 221 -21.57 -12.42 18.94
N ASN A 222 -20.38 -12.32 18.31
CA ASN A 222 -19.28 -11.54 18.89
C ASN A 222 -19.68 -10.05 19.01
N ILE A 223 -19.71 -9.54 20.24
CA ILE A 223 -20.11 -8.17 20.56
C ILE A 223 -19.22 -7.11 19.93
N ASN A 224 -17.95 -7.43 19.67
CA ASN A 224 -17.00 -6.52 19.03
C ASN A 224 -17.28 -6.41 17.52
N GLY A 225 -18.00 -7.39 16.96
CA GLY A 225 -18.43 -7.44 15.57
C GLY A 225 -17.66 -8.46 14.72
N ARG A 226 -18.04 -8.52 13.44
CA ARG A 226 -17.45 -9.41 12.44
C ARG A 226 -17.09 -8.63 11.19
N ILE A 227 -15.91 -8.91 10.64
CA ILE A 227 -15.43 -8.33 9.39
C ILE A 227 -15.13 -9.46 8.43
N GLU A 228 -15.54 -9.27 7.18
CA GLU A 228 -15.31 -10.22 6.10
C GLU A 228 -14.57 -9.53 4.96
N PHE A 229 -13.54 -10.20 4.46
CA PHE A 229 -12.79 -9.72 3.31
C PHE A 229 -13.67 -9.74 2.06
N ASN A 230 -13.77 -8.59 1.40
CA ASN A 230 -14.54 -8.45 0.16
C ASN A 230 -13.59 -8.13 -1.01
N PRO A 231 -13.31 -9.09 -1.90
CA PRO A 231 -12.39 -8.88 -3.02
C PRO A 231 -12.93 -7.84 -4.02
N LEU A 232 -14.24 -7.73 -4.19
CA LEU A 232 -14.85 -6.74 -5.10
C LEU A 232 -14.60 -5.32 -4.61
N ARG A 233 -14.72 -5.08 -3.30
CA ARG A 233 -14.43 -3.77 -2.71
C ARG A 233 -12.99 -3.33 -3.01
N VAL A 234 -12.02 -4.24 -2.91
CA VAL A 234 -10.62 -3.95 -3.24
C VAL A 234 -10.47 -3.65 -4.73
N LYS A 235 -11.07 -4.46 -5.60
CA LYS A 235 -11.03 -4.27 -7.06
C LYS A 235 -11.64 -2.93 -7.50
N THR A 236 -12.81 -2.58 -6.98
CA THR A 236 -13.47 -1.30 -7.28
C THR A 236 -12.66 -0.11 -6.79
N HIS A 237 -12.15 -0.17 -5.56
CA HIS A 237 -11.30 0.89 -5.03
C HIS A 237 -10.05 1.12 -5.89
N PHE A 238 -9.44 0.02 -6.35
CA PHE A 238 -8.29 0.07 -7.23
C PHE A 238 -8.61 0.76 -8.57
N ILE A 239 -9.69 0.36 -9.26
CA ILE A 239 -10.12 1.00 -10.52
C ILE A 239 -10.37 2.49 -10.31
N HIS A 240 -11.15 2.86 -9.28
CA HIS A 240 -11.47 4.26 -9.01
C HIS A 240 -10.23 5.10 -8.70
N THR A 241 -9.29 4.53 -7.94
CA THR A 241 -8.04 5.22 -7.60
C THR A 241 -7.20 5.45 -8.84
N LYS A 242 -7.11 4.45 -9.72
CA LYS A 242 -6.38 4.56 -10.98
C LYS A 242 -6.95 5.64 -11.87
N MET A 243 -8.25 5.58 -12.17
CA MET A 243 -8.93 6.57 -13.01
C MET A 243 -8.76 7.99 -12.47
N ARG A 244 -8.83 8.17 -11.14
CA ARG A 244 -8.59 9.47 -10.52
C ARG A 244 -7.17 9.97 -10.75
N LEU A 245 -6.16 9.11 -10.58
CA LEU A 245 -4.76 9.47 -10.80
C LEU A 245 -4.48 9.78 -12.28
N GLU A 246 -5.12 9.09 -13.22
CA GLU A 246 -5.01 9.36 -14.66
C GLU A 246 -5.57 10.74 -15.01
N LEU A 247 -6.77 11.08 -14.51
CA LEU A 247 -7.37 12.41 -14.70
C LEU A 247 -6.50 13.52 -14.11
N GLU A 248 -5.96 13.31 -12.90
CA GLU A 248 -5.05 14.27 -12.24
C GLU A 248 -3.75 14.48 -13.06
N ARG A 249 -3.28 13.49 -13.82
CA ARG A 249 -2.13 13.64 -14.73
C ARG A 249 -2.49 14.40 -15.99
N HIS A 250 -3.64 14.09 -16.59
CA HIS A 250 -4.09 14.76 -17.81
C HIS A 250 -4.37 16.26 -17.58
N ASP A 251 -4.88 16.63 -16.40
CA ASP A 251 -5.08 18.02 -16.01
C ASP A 251 -3.76 18.81 -15.83
N THR A 252 -2.64 18.12 -15.52
CA THR A 252 -1.31 18.76 -15.42
C THR A 252 -0.59 18.92 -16.76
N ASP A 253 -1.05 18.21 -17.80
CA ASP A 253 -0.48 18.25 -19.16
C ASP A 253 -1.24 19.22 -20.10
N ILE A 254 -2.27 19.93 -19.61
CA ILE A 254 -2.97 20.98 -20.38
C ILE A 254 -2.07 22.23 -20.49
N PRO A 255 -1.68 22.68 -21.70
CA PRO A 255 -0.89 23.89 -21.87
C PRO A 255 -1.68 25.09 -21.35
N ILE A 256 -1.12 25.79 -20.37
CA ILE A 256 -1.57 27.13 -19.98
C ILE A 256 -1.47 28.00 -21.23
N LYS A 257 -2.62 28.39 -21.81
CA LYS A 257 -2.67 29.43 -22.83
C LYS A 257 -2.12 30.71 -22.20
N VAL A 258 -0.91 31.09 -22.61
CA VAL A 258 -0.33 32.38 -22.25
C VAL A 258 -1.05 33.41 -23.10
N ASP A 259 -1.99 34.13 -22.51
CA ASP A 259 -2.62 35.29 -23.15
C ASP A 259 -1.55 36.38 -23.35
N HIS A 260 -1.10 36.54 -24.59
CA HIS A 260 -0.29 37.68 -25.00
C HIS A 260 -1.20 38.91 -25.20
N SER A 261 -1.32 39.74 -24.17
CA SER A 261 -1.74 41.14 -24.32
C SER A 261 -0.51 42.05 -24.21
N CYS A 262 0.17 42.27 -25.33
CA CYS A 262 1.23 43.27 -25.43
C CYS A 262 0.63 44.58 -25.93
N SER A 263 0.56 45.56 -25.03
CA SER A 263 0.22 46.96 -25.32
C SER A 263 1.22 47.55 -26.31
N LYS A 264 0.72 48.05 -27.45
CA LYS A 264 1.51 48.87 -28.37
C LYS A 264 1.55 50.29 -27.85
N GLU A 265 2.70 50.72 -27.31
CA GLU A 265 3.04 52.13 -27.21
C GLU A 265 3.71 52.55 -28.53
N THR A 266 3.12 53.53 -29.20
CA THR A 266 3.69 54.21 -30.37
C THR A 266 4.65 55.31 -29.91
N PRO A 267 5.86 55.42 -30.48
CA PRO A 267 6.72 56.58 -30.22
C PRO A 267 6.26 57.77 -31.06
N ASP A 268 6.03 58.88 -30.37
CA ASP A 268 5.79 60.20 -30.94
C ASP A 268 7.10 60.76 -31.52
N ASN A 269 7.02 61.28 -32.73
CA ASN A 269 8.17 61.73 -33.51
C ASN A 269 8.00 63.24 -33.73
N SER A 270 8.75 64.07 -33.00
CA SER A 270 8.85 65.50 -33.30
C SER A 270 10.24 66.05 -32.92
N LEU A 271 10.97 66.37 -33.99
CA LEU A 271 12.05 67.35 -34.21
C LEU A 271 13.16 67.50 -33.17
#